data_AF-A0A1G2Z4Q5-F1
#
_entry.id   AF-A0A1G2Z4Q5-F1
#
_cell.length_a   1.000
_cell.length_b   1.000
_cell.length_c   1.000
_cell.angle_alpha   90.00
_cell.angle_beta   90.00
_cell.angle_gamma   90.00
#
_symmetry.space_group_name_H-M   'P 1'
#
loop_
_entity.id
_entity.type
_entity.pdbx_description
1 polymer ?
#
loop_
_entity_poly.entity_id
_entity_poly.type
_entity_poly.pdbx_seq_one_letter_code
_entity_poly.pdbx_strand_id
1 'polypeptide(L)'
;MKPEIISSTLKKMINHKHLRKLLAKRIDDYIYKNMVNDDSEDLRQVQIKRYQFLSAMLHCVNRNIDKGSVSGKIIEKIVDVLVQNNLIRKDKSYNHAVEKFKKRYGEPPPTFIVFSPTQKCNLKCIGCYAASGADTPATIPYPIVDRVISEVHDLFGGRFITFSGGEPFLYKSEGKTLLDIYRKYNDMLFLVYTNGTMINEEVARRLAESANVTPAVSVEGLEKETDERRGAGTFKKILSALEHLRSQGVPFGISVTATSRNIDILMGDEFYDFYFEQQGASYMWEFQLMPIGRGKDELDLMVNPQERLKLYRKWEKLMGEKKYCLADFWNSGVLARGCIAYGRSGGYIYVDWHGNITPCAFIPYYVDNIYDLYETGGTLADAMFSDFMKNGRKWQRQYGLDDWKKPNNWLMPCSIRDHYEIFRKSVLPEEAIPEDQNAREALESNEYFEVLKNYDEELQDLTENIWQNEYLNV
;
A
#
# COMPACT_ATOMS: atom_id res chain seq x y z
N MET A 1 -20.55 -2.98 19.70
CA MET A 1 -21.47 -2.07 18.98
C MET A 1 -21.65 -2.70 17.63
N LYS A 2 -22.88 -3.07 17.24
CA LYS A 2 -23.08 -3.75 15.96
C LYS A 2 -22.44 -2.91 14.84
N PRO A 3 -21.78 -3.53 13.85
CA PRO A 3 -21.11 -2.79 12.80
C PRO A 3 -22.03 -1.70 12.16
N GLU A 4 -23.31 -1.99 11.98
CA GLU A 4 -24.37 -1.05 11.53
C GLU A 4 -24.40 0.27 12.32
N ILE A 5 -24.20 0.17 13.63
CA ILE A 5 -24.20 1.32 14.54
C ILE A 5 -22.89 2.11 14.34
N ILE A 6 -21.76 1.48 14.05
CA ILE A 6 -20.49 2.17 13.74
C ILE A 6 -20.63 3.00 12.47
N SER A 7 -21.13 2.43 11.37
CA SER A 7 -21.36 3.20 10.14
C SER A 7 -22.36 4.33 10.36
N SER A 8 -23.47 4.08 11.06
CA SER A 8 -24.43 5.15 11.37
C SER A 8 -23.82 6.28 12.22
N THR A 9 -22.90 5.94 13.13
CA THR A 9 -22.20 6.90 13.99
C THR A 9 -21.17 7.68 13.20
N LEU A 10 -20.41 7.03 12.32
CA LEU A 10 -19.48 7.66 11.38
C LEU A 10 -20.20 8.66 10.47
N LYS A 11 -21.34 8.28 9.89
CA LYS A 11 -22.17 9.18 9.06
C LYS A 11 -22.67 10.40 9.84
N LYS A 12 -23.15 10.21 11.07
CA LYS A 12 -23.54 11.33 11.95
C LYS A 12 -22.36 12.23 12.30
N MET A 13 -21.19 11.66 12.55
CA MET A 13 -19.94 12.38 12.85
C MET A 13 -19.51 13.25 11.66
N ILE A 14 -19.62 12.73 10.45
CA ILE A 14 -19.32 13.45 9.21
C ILE A 14 -20.25 14.66 9.06
N ASN A 15 -21.55 14.47 9.27
CA ASN A 15 -22.59 15.47 8.96
C ASN A 15 -22.84 16.51 10.07
N HIS A 16 -22.38 16.29 11.31
CA HIS A 16 -22.65 17.19 12.44
C HIS A 16 -21.38 17.74 13.09
N LYS A 17 -20.91 18.91 12.65
CA LYS A 17 -19.70 19.58 13.17
C LYS A 17 -19.69 19.69 14.71
N HIS A 18 -20.79 20.11 15.33
CA HIS A 18 -20.87 20.29 16.79
C HIS A 18 -20.84 18.98 17.58
N LEU A 19 -21.23 17.86 16.97
CA LEU A 19 -21.21 16.53 17.61
C LEU A 19 -19.98 15.70 17.21
N ARG A 20 -19.24 16.11 16.18
CA ARG A 20 -18.11 15.37 15.59
C ARG A 20 -17.10 14.94 16.63
N LYS A 21 -16.61 15.87 17.46
CA LYS A 21 -15.60 15.57 18.50
C LYS A 21 -16.10 14.52 19.50
N LEU A 22 -17.36 14.60 19.92
CA LEU A 22 -17.97 13.65 20.84
C LEU A 22 -18.15 12.26 20.20
N LEU A 23 -18.64 12.22 18.96
CA LEU A 23 -18.85 10.97 18.23
C LEU A 23 -17.52 10.30 17.85
N ALA A 24 -16.52 11.09 17.45
CA ALA A 24 -15.16 10.61 17.19
C ALA A 24 -14.57 9.96 18.43
N LYS A 25 -14.67 10.61 19.60
CA LYS A 25 -14.23 10.02 20.88
C LYS A 25 -14.95 8.70 21.18
N ARG A 26 -16.27 8.63 20.97
CA ARG A 26 -17.02 7.37 21.17
C ARG A 26 -16.58 6.26 20.22
N ILE A 27 -16.24 6.59 18.97
CA ILE A 27 -15.72 5.62 18.00
C ILE A 27 -14.31 5.18 18.43
N ASP A 28 -13.45 6.11 18.84
CA ASP A 28 -12.08 5.82 19.30
C ASP A 28 -12.08 4.91 20.55
N ASP A 29 -12.86 5.26 21.58
CA ASP A 29 -13.07 4.44 22.78
C ASP A 29 -13.60 3.04 22.41
N TYR A 30 -14.47 2.97 21.41
CA TYR A 30 -15.00 1.72 20.90
C TYR A 30 -13.92 0.88 20.20
N ILE A 31 -13.14 1.46 19.31
CA ILE A 31 -12.03 0.78 18.61
C ILE A 31 -11.06 0.23 19.64
N TYR A 32 -10.65 1.05 20.62
CA TYR A 32 -9.76 0.63 21.71
C TYR A 32 -10.32 -0.59 22.45
N LYS A 33 -11.57 -0.51 22.91
CA LYS A 33 -12.19 -1.60 23.69
C LYS A 33 -12.28 -2.92 22.90
N ASN A 34 -12.51 -2.89 21.59
CA ASN A 34 -12.69 -4.12 20.80
C ASN A 34 -11.39 -4.63 20.18
N MET A 35 -10.34 -3.82 20.10
CA MET A 35 -9.07 -4.26 19.52
C MET A 35 -8.03 -4.58 20.59
N VAL A 36 -8.01 -3.84 21.70
CA VAL A 36 -6.98 -3.95 22.74
C VAL A 36 -7.46 -4.71 23.97
N ASN A 37 -8.74 -4.58 24.33
CA ASN A 37 -9.32 -5.32 25.47
C ASN A 37 -10.02 -6.62 25.04
N ASP A 38 -9.88 -7.00 23.77
CA ASP A 38 -10.32 -8.30 23.30
C ASP A 38 -9.26 -9.34 23.69
N ASP A 39 -9.70 -10.49 24.20
CA ASP A 39 -8.83 -11.64 24.55
C ASP A 39 -8.34 -12.37 23.27
N SER A 40 -8.05 -11.59 22.22
CA SER A 40 -7.74 -12.05 20.88
C SER A 40 -6.49 -12.93 20.85
N GLU A 41 -6.31 -13.67 19.76
CA GLU A 41 -5.10 -14.47 19.53
C GLU A 41 -3.82 -13.66 19.25
N ASP A 42 -3.89 -12.32 19.17
CA ASP A 42 -2.75 -11.46 18.82
C ASP A 42 -1.97 -10.96 20.04
N LEU A 43 -0.73 -10.52 19.83
CA LEU A 43 0.09 -9.88 20.88
C LEU A 43 -0.50 -8.53 21.28
N ARG A 44 -0.50 -8.22 22.58
CA ARG A 44 -1.08 -6.97 23.10
C ARG A 44 -0.51 -5.71 22.45
N GLN A 45 0.80 -5.69 22.21
CA GLN A 45 1.46 -4.53 21.60
C GLN A 45 1.10 -4.39 20.11
N VAL A 46 0.92 -5.51 19.39
CA VAL A 46 0.38 -5.50 18.02
C VAL A 46 -1.03 -4.91 18.00
N GLN A 47 -1.90 -5.32 18.93
CA GLN A 47 -3.25 -4.75 19.08
C GLN A 47 -3.20 -3.23 19.30
N ILE A 48 -2.31 -2.75 20.19
CA ILE A 48 -2.14 -1.32 20.48
C ILE A 48 -1.70 -0.56 19.23
N LYS A 49 -0.70 -1.05 18.47
CA LYS A 49 -0.25 -0.39 17.23
C LYS A 49 -1.36 -0.30 16.20
N ARG A 50 -2.14 -1.38 16.02
CA ARG A 50 -3.28 -1.40 15.10
C ARG A 50 -4.38 -0.42 15.52
N TYR A 51 -4.66 -0.32 16.81
CA TYR A 51 -5.55 0.71 17.35
C TYR A 51 -5.01 2.12 17.06
N GLN A 52 -3.73 2.38 17.35
CA GLN A 52 -3.11 3.69 17.14
C GLN A 52 -3.20 4.13 15.67
N PHE A 53 -3.02 3.20 14.73
CA PHE A 53 -3.17 3.48 13.31
C PHE A 53 -4.60 3.91 12.94
N LEU A 54 -5.62 3.18 13.40
CA LEU A 54 -7.02 3.54 13.14
C LEU A 54 -7.44 4.83 13.85
N SER A 55 -6.95 5.06 15.07
CA SER A 55 -7.16 6.29 15.83
C SER A 55 -6.56 7.50 15.09
N ALA A 56 -5.33 7.36 14.57
CA ALA A 56 -4.67 8.39 13.77
C ALA A 56 -5.40 8.66 12.45
N MET A 57 -5.92 7.62 11.79
CA MET A 57 -6.75 7.76 10.59
C MET A 57 -8.02 8.56 10.87
N LEU A 58 -8.75 8.19 11.94
CA LEU A 58 -9.95 8.88 12.38
C LEU A 58 -9.66 10.36 12.71
N HIS A 59 -8.54 10.62 13.37
CA HIS A 59 -8.09 11.98 13.71
C HIS A 59 -7.81 12.81 12.45
N CYS A 60 -7.02 12.29 11.50
CA CYS A 60 -6.69 12.98 10.26
C CYS A 60 -7.93 13.27 9.39
N VAL A 61 -8.85 12.30 9.26
CA VAL A 61 -10.10 12.49 8.52
C VAL A 61 -10.96 13.59 9.17
N ASN A 62 -11.15 13.55 10.49
CA ASN A 62 -11.93 14.57 11.18
C ASN A 62 -11.33 15.96 11.03
N ARG A 63 -10.00 16.09 11.22
CA ARG A 63 -9.27 17.35 11.03
C ARG A 63 -9.47 17.92 9.62
N ASN A 64 -9.37 17.09 8.60
CA ASN A 64 -9.47 17.55 7.21
C ASN A 64 -10.92 17.92 6.81
N ILE A 65 -11.92 17.24 7.38
CA ILE A 65 -13.33 17.65 7.27
C ILE A 65 -13.56 18.99 8.00
N ASP A 66 -12.99 19.17 9.20
CA ASP A 66 -13.11 20.42 9.97
C ASP A 66 -12.49 21.62 9.25
N LYS A 67 -11.36 21.42 8.58
CA LYS A 67 -10.67 22.42 7.75
C LYS A 67 -11.38 22.68 6.40
N GLY A 68 -12.31 21.82 5.99
CA GLY A 68 -12.98 21.91 4.69
C GLY A 68 -12.15 21.38 3.51
N SER A 69 -10.98 20.81 3.77
CA SER A 69 -10.09 20.24 2.76
C SER A 69 -10.61 18.91 2.18
N VAL A 70 -11.55 18.26 2.88
CA VAL A 70 -12.15 16.99 2.46
C VAL A 70 -13.67 17.06 2.59
N SER A 71 -14.35 16.62 1.53
CA SER A 71 -15.81 16.58 1.47
C SER A 71 -16.38 15.44 2.31
N GLY A 72 -17.31 15.78 3.21
CA GLY A 72 -18.03 14.80 4.00
C GLY A 72 -18.80 13.78 3.15
N LYS A 73 -19.34 14.20 1.99
CA LYS A 73 -20.05 13.29 1.07
C LYS A 73 -19.12 12.23 0.47
N ILE A 74 -17.88 12.61 0.14
CA ILE A 74 -16.88 11.67 -0.37
C ILE A 74 -16.48 10.68 0.72
N ILE A 75 -16.24 11.16 1.94
CA ILE A 75 -15.94 10.28 3.07
C ILE A 75 -17.11 9.35 3.39
N GLU A 76 -18.35 9.81 3.29
CA GLU A 76 -19.53 8.95 3.45
C GLU A 76 -19.55 7.82 2.41
N LYS A 77 -19.25 8.12 1.13
CA LYS A 77 -19.13 7.10 0.09
C LYS A 77 -17.98 6.12 0.37
N ILE A 78 -16.82 6.60 0.80
CA ILE A 78 -15.68 5.74 1.18
C ILE A 78 -16.06 4.84 2.36
N VAL A 79 -16.78 5.36 3.37
CA VAL A 79 -17.28 4.57 4.49
C VAL A 79 -18.29 3.52 4.02
N ASP A 80 -19.16 3.85 3.06
CA ASP A 80 -20.08 2.88 2.48
C ASP A 80 -19.33 1.76 1.75
N VAL A 81 -18.34 2.09 0.92
CA VAL A 81 -17.52 1.08 0.22
C VAL A 81 -16.69 0.23 1.18
N LEU A 82 -15.97 0.85 2.12
CA LEU A 82 -15.01 0.12 2.98
C LEU A 82 -15.64 -0.54 4.19
N VAL A 83 -16.61 0.11 4.83
CA VAL A 83 -17.17 -0.37 6.10
C VAL A 83 -18.44 -1.19 5.84
N GLN A 84 -19.27 -0.81 4.86
CA GLN A 84 -20.45 -1.61 4.59
C GLN A 84 -20.14 -2.92 3.86
N ASN A 85 -19.16 -2.94 2.95
CA ASN A 85 -18.78 -4.16 2.25
C ASN A 85 -17.88 -5.09 3.09
N ASN A 86 -17.01 -4.56 3.97
CA ASN A 86 -16.11 -5.41 4.79
C ASN A 86 -16.64 -5.74 6.20
N LEU A 87 -17.45 -4.89 6.83
CA LEU A 87 -17.79 -5.03 8.25
C LEU A 87 -19.30 -5.16 8.54
N ILE A 88 -20.22 -4.74 7.66
CA ILE A 88 -21.61 -4.48 8.06
C ILE A 88 -22.70 -5.17 7.25
N ARG A 89 -22.59 -5.33 5.94
CA ARG A 89 -23.71 -5.87 5.15
C ARG A 89 -23.29 -7.23 4.63
N LYS A 90 -23.97 -8.34 4.93
CA LYS A 90 -25.24 -8.76 4.28
C LYS A 90 -25.34 -8.50 2.78
N ASP A 91 -24.31 -8.02 2.10
CA ASP A 91 -24.17 -8.36 0.71
C ASP A 91 -23.77 -9.82 0.67
N LYS A 92 -24.76 -10.68 0.37
CA LYS A 92 -24.50 -12.09 0.18
C LYS A 92 -23.42 -12.28 -0.89
N SER A 93 -23.22 -11.34 -1.82
CA SER A 93 -22.28 -11.47 -2.94
C SER A 93 -20.81 -11.57 -2.50
N TYR A 94 -20.31 -10.71 -1.60
CA TYR A 94 -18.90 -10.74 -1.16
C TYR A 94 -18.57 -12.02 -0.40
N ASN A 95 -19.31 -12.29 0.68
CA ASN A 95 -19.10 -13.50 1.47
C ASN A 95 -19.33 -14.74 0.61
N HIS A 96 -20.27 -14.71 -0.33
CA HIS A 96 -20.46 -15.81 -1.28
C HIS A 96 -19.29 -15.95 -2.25
N ALA A 97 -18.70 -14.87 -2.77
CA ALA A 97 -17.53 -14.91 -3.64
C ALA A 97 -16.33 -15.49 -2.89
N VAL A 98 -16.04 -15.01 -1.68
CA VAL A 98 -14.95 -15.53 -0.82
C VAL A 98 -15.17 -17.01 -0.48
N GLU A 99 -16.38 -17.39 -0.04
CA GLU A 99 -16.68 -18.80 0.28
C GLU A 99 -16.66 -19.70 -0.96
N LYS A 100 -17.15 -19.23 -2.11
CA LYS A 100 -17.08 -19.94 -3.39
C LYS A 100 -15.64 -20.11 -3.84
N PHE A 101 -14.84 -19.07 -3.70
CA PHE A 101 -13.41 -19.09 -4.01
C PHE A 101 -12.70 -20.10 -3.12
N LYS A 102 -12.89 -20.02 -1.80
CA LYS A 102 -12.32 -20.98 -0.84
C LYS A 102 -12.77 -22.41 -1.10
N LYS A 103 -14.02 -22.63 -1.46
CA LYS A 103 -14.53 -23.97 -1.84
C LYS A 103 -13.87 -24.51 -3.10
N ARG A 104 -13.57 -23.64 -4.08
CA ARG A 104 -12.94 -24.03 -5.35
C ARG A 104 -11.44 -24.27 -5.20
N TYR A 105 -10.77 -23.42 -4.44
CA TYR A 105 -9.30 -23.34 -4.43
C TYR A 105 -8.64 -23.75 -3.10
N GLY A 106 -9.42 -24.02 -2.05
CA GLY A 106 -8.92 -24.42 -0.72
C GLY A 106 -8.40 -23.26 0.14
N GLU A 107 -8.19 -22.09 -0.45
CA GLU A 107 -7.68 -20.87 0.21
C GLU A 107 -8.61 -19.69 -0.07
N PRO A 108 -8.75 -18.71 0.85
CA PRO A 108 -9.44 -17.46 0.54
C PRO A 108 -8.67 -16.63 -0.51
N PRO A 109 -9.36 -15.76 -1.28
CA PRO A 109 -8.71 -14.87 -2.23
C PRO A 109 -7.91 -13.76 -1.52
N PRO A 110 -6.98 -13.07 -2.22
CA PRO A 110 -6.41 -11.83 -1.71
C PRO A 110 -7.49 -10.77 -1.52
N THR A 111 -7.24 -9.84 -0.60
CA THR A 111 -8.20 -8.77 -0.29
C THR A 111 -8.23 -7.70 -1.38
N PHE A 112 -7.10 -7.46 -2.04
CA PHE A 112 -6.94 -6.49 -3.12
C PHE A 112 -5.80 -6.89 -4.04
N ILE A 113 -5.61 -6.13 -5.12
CA ILE A 113 -4.42 -6.24 -5.97
C ILE A 113 -3.73 -4.87 -6.06
N VAL A 114 -2.45 -4.90 -6.36
CA VAL A 114 -1.73 -3.74 -6.89
C VAL A 114 -1.64 -3.92 -8.40
N PHE A 115 -2.00 -2.91 -9.18
CA PHE A 115 -2.07 -3.02 -10.63
C PHE A 115 -1.40 -1.83 -11.32
N SER A 116 -0.49 -2.12 -12.25
CA SER A 116 0.24 -1.13 -13.03
C SER A 116 -0.06 -1.28 -14.51
N PRO A 117 -1.11 -0.64 -15.04
CA PRO A 117 -1.57 -0.86 -16.41
C PRO A 117 -0.68 -0.19 -17.48
N THR A 118 0.30 0.62 -17.08
CA THR A 118 1.24 1.31 -17.98
C THR A 118 2.61 1.41 -17.33
N GLN A 119 3.69 1.37 -18.12
CA GLN A 119 5.03 1.75 -17.67
C GLN A 119 5.33 3.23 -17.95
N LYS A 120 4.55 3.87 -18.84
CA LYS A 120 4.79 5.27 -19.27
C LYS A 120 4.79 6.22 -18.09
N CYS A 121 5.85 7.01 -17.97
CA CYS A 121 5.96 8.06 -16.97
C CYS A 121 6.50 9.33 -17.60
N ASN A 122 6.01 10.49 -17.16
CA ASN A 122 6.50 11.80 -17.59
C ASN A 122 7.69 12.30 -16.77
N LEU A 123 8.17 11.52 -15.80
CA LEU A 123 9.37 11.77 -14.99
C LEU A 123 10.38 10.63 -15.18
N LYS A 124 11.64 10.89 -14.82
CA LYS A 124 12.73 9.90 -14.84
C LYS A 124 13.48 9.89 -13.50
N CYS A 125 12.76 9.54 -12.43
CA CYS A 125 13.28 9.62 -11.06
C CYS A 125 14.53 8.75 -10.86
N ILE A 126 15.45 9.23 -10.02
CA ILE A 126 16.60 8.47 -9.50
C ILE A 126 16.08 7.32 -8.62
N GLY A 127 16.64 6.12 -8.79
CA GLY A 127 16.26 4.94 -8.01
C GLY A 127 14.80 4.52 -8.20
N CYS A 128 14.26 4.63 -9.42
CA CYS A 128 12.88 4.21 -9.70
C CYS A 128 12.80 2.68 -9.83
N TYR A 129 12.04 2.06 -8.91
CA TYR A 129 11.85 0.61 -8.87
C TYR A 129 11.30 0.03 -10.18
N ALA A 130 10.41 0.76 -10.86
CA ALA A 130 9.73 0.36 -12.09
C ALA A 130 10.53 0.66 -13.38
N ALA A 131 11.68 1.32 -13.24
CA ALA A 131 12.49 1.86 -14.35
C ALA A 131 11.70 2.68 -15.39
N SER A 132 10.55 3.24 -15.01
CA SER A 132 9.63 3.97 -15.90
C SER A 132 10.18 5.29 -16.41
N GLY A 133 9.81 5.66 -17.64
CA GLY A 133 10.21 6.92 -18.27
C GLY A 133 9.32 7.29 -19.46
N ALA A 134 9.68 8.38 -20.15
CA ALA A 134 8.98 8.78 -21.37
C ALA A 134 9.24 7.80 -22.53
N ASP A 135 10.33 7.05 -22.43
CA ASP A 135 10.85 6.04 -23.36
C ASP A 135 10.30 4.63 -23.12
N THR A 136 9.52 4.40 -22.05
CA THR A 136 8.93 3.08 -21.74
C THR A 136 7.48 2.98 -22.27
N PRO A 137 7.20 2.24 -23.36
CA PRO A 137 5.92 2.34 -24.06
C PRO A 137 4.86 1.33 -23.57
N ALA A 138 5.23 0.35 -22.73
CA ALA A 138 4.36 -0.76 -22.35
C ALA A 138 3.07 -0.26 -21.69
N THR A 139 1.94 -0.77 -22.16
CA THR A 139 0.60 -0.40 -21.71
C THR A 139 -0.36 -1.54 -22.01
N ILE A 140 -1.14 -1.96 -21.02
CA ILE A 140 -2.14 -3.03 -21.16
C ILE A 140 -3.38 -2.48 -21.90
N PRO A 141 -3.92 -3.19 -22.89
CA PRO A 141 -5.17 -2.82 -23.56
C PRO A 141 -6.33 -2.63 -22.58
N TYR A 142 -7.19 -1.64 -22.82
CA TYR A 142 -8.32 -1.34 -21.92
C TYR A 142 -9.23 -2.55 -21.65
N PRO A 143 -9.58 -3.41 -22.63
CA PRO A 143 -10.41 -4.59 -22.36
C PRO A 143 -9.77 -5.56 -21.36
N ILE A 144 -8.44 -5.67 -21.35
CA ILE A 144 -7.70 -6.53 -20.42
C ILE A 144 -7.64 -5.88 -19.03
N VAL A 145 -7.40 -4.56 -18.95
CA VAL A 145 -7.50 -3.81 -17.67
C VAL A 145 -8.90 -3.98 -17.06
N ASP A 146 -9.93 -3.83 -17.88
CA ASP A 146 -11.33 -4.00 -17.45
C ASP A 146 -11.60 -5.44 -16.97
N ARG A 147 -11.08 -6.45 -17.67
CA ARG A 147 -11.18 -7.86 -17.27
C ARG A 147 -10.50 -8.12 -15.91
N VAL A 148 -9.27 -7.67 -15.71
CA VAL A 148 -8.54 -7.83 -14.44
C VAL A 148 -9.35 -7.25 -13.27
N ILE A 149 -9.92 -6.06 -13.45
CA ILE A 149 -10.71 -5.40 -12.40
C ILE A 149 -12.03 -6.13 -12.16
N SER A 150 -12.68 -6.65 -13.22
CA SER A 150 -13.88 -7.48 -13.08
C SER A 150 -13.59 -8.79 -12.33
N GLU A 151 -12.44 -9.42 -12.56
CA GLU A 151 -12.04 -10.64 -11.84
C GLU A 151 -11.81 -10.33 -10.35
N VAL A 152 -11.17 -9.21 -10.01
CA VAL A 152 -11.05 -8.79 -8.61
C VAL A 152 -12.43 -8.50 -7.99
N HIS A 153 -13.29 -7.77 -8.69
CA HIS A 153 -14.62 -7.39 -8.21
C HIS A 153 -15.55 -8.60 -8.01
N ASP A 154 -15.63 -9.49 -9.01
CA ASP A 154 -16.62 -10.56 -9.10
C ASP A 154 -16.11 -11.91 -8.58
N LEU A 155 -14.85 -12.26 -8.89
CA LEU A 155 -14.27 -13.56 -8.52
C LEU A 155 -13.68 -13.52 -7.12
N PHE A 156 -12.96 -12.46 -6.75
CA PHE A 156 -12.39 -12.33 -5.41
C PHE A 156 -13.36 -11.67 -4.42
N GLY A 157 -14.34 -10.91 -4.93
CA GLY A 157 -15.16 -10.03 -4.09
C GLY A 157 -14.40 -8.78 -3.63
N GLY A 158 -13.22 -8.49 -4.17
CA GLY A 158 -12.43 -7.33 -3.80
C GLY A 158 -13.22 -6.04 -4.04
N ARG A 159 -13.10 -5.08 -3.11
CA ARG A 159 -13.67 -3.72 -3.24
C ARG A 159 -12.61 -2.64 -3.09
N PHE A 160 -11.35 -3.04 -3.19
CA PHE A 160 -10.20 -2.17 -3.11
C PHE A 160 -9.17 -2.60 -4.16
N ILE A 161 -8.62 -1.63 -4.90
CA ILE A 161 -7.49 -1.83 -5.81
C ILE A 161 -6.52 -0.66 -5.62
N THR A 162 -5.23 -0.95 -5.66
CA THR A 162 -4.19 0.06 -5.71
C THR A 162 -3.62 0.15 -7.12
N PHE A 163 -3.70 1.31 -7.76
CA PHE A 163 -3.01 1.58 -9.01
C PHE A 163 -1.62 2.16 -8.76
N SER A 164 -0.64 1.67 -9.51
CA SER A 164 0.74 2.15 -9.55
C SER A 164 1.24 2.15 -11.01
N GLY A 165 2.56 2.27 -11.18
CA GLY A 165 3.30 1.92 -12.39
C GLY A 165 3.10 2.86 -13.57
N GLY A 166 4.24 3.21 -14.17
CA GLY A 166 4.35 4.49 -14.83
C GLY A 166 3.76 5.60 -13.96
N GLU A 167 3.18 6.59 -14.63
CA GLU A 167 2.23 7.51 -14.03
C GLU A 167 0.81 7.05 -14.39
N PRO A 168 -0.02 6.59 -13.43
CA PRO A 168 -1.36 6.07 -13.73
C PRO A 168 -2.26 7.04 -14.49
N PHE A 169 -2.13 8.36 -14.27
CA PHE A 169 -2.91 9.36 -15.00
C PHE A 169 -2.45 9.57 -16.46
N LEU A 170 -1.35 8.95 -16.90
CA LEU A 170 -0.98 8.83 -18.32
C LEU A 170 -1.59 7.61 -19.01
N TYR A 171 -2.20 6.68 -18.25
CA TYR A 171 -2.82 5.50 -18.85
C TYR A 171 -3.93 5.90 -19.82
N LYS A 172 -3.74 5.51 -21.08
CA LYS A 172 -4.73 5.65 -22.15
C LYS A 172 -4.64 4.48 -23.09
N SER A 173 -5.77 3.80 -23.31
CA SER A 173 -5.89 2.73 -24.29
C SER A 173 -7.30 2.77 -24.89
N GLU A 174 -7.40 2.62 -26.21
CA GLU A 174 -8.69 2.60 -26.93
C GLU A 174 -9.60 3.80 -26.60
N GLY A 175 -9.00 4.98 -26.41
CA GLY A 175 -9.72 6.22 -26.10
C GLY A 175 -10.21 6.35 -24.65
N LYS A 176 -9.94 5.36 -23.79
CA LYS A 176 -10.34 5.35 -22.38
C LYS A 176 -9.15 5.51 -21.43
N THR A 177 -9.42 5.94 -20.21
CA THR A 177 -8.43 6.13 -19.13
C THR A 177 -8.89 5.44 -17.84
N LEU A 178 -8.08 5.51 -16.79
CA LEU A 178 -8.49 5.04 -15.46
C LEU A 178 -9.68 5.82 -14.89
N LEU A 179 -9.94 7.05 -15.34
CA LEU A 179 -11.14 7.80 -14.94
C LEU A 179 -12.43 7.17 -15.49
N ASP A 180 -12.36 6.35 -16.55
CA ASP A 180 -13.49 5.53 -17.01
C ASP A 180 -13.70 4.31 -16.11
N ILE A 181 -12.62 3.70 -15.64
CA ILE A 181 -12.64 2.59 -14.67
C ILE A 181 -13.28 3.03 -13.35
N TYR A 182 -12.85 4.16 -12.77
CA TYR A 182 -13.36 4.65 -11.48
C TYR A 182 -14.87 4.90 -11.50
N ARG A 183 -15.38 5.39 -12.64
CA ARG A 183 -16.81 5.59 -12.88
C ARG A 183 -17.56 4.28 -13.10
N LYS A 184 -16.97 3.31 -13.81
CA LYS A 184 -17.59 2.00 -14.07
C LYS A 184 -17.75 1.20 -12.77
N TYR A 185 -16.69 1.12 -11.97
CA TYR A 185 -16.63 0.36 -10.71
C TYR A 185 -16.83 1.30 -9.51
N ASN A 186 -17.96 2.01 -9.50
CA ASN A 186 -18.22 3.09 -8.55
C ASN A 186 -18.47 2.65 -7.10
N ASP A 187 -18.55 1.33 -6.87
CA ASP A 187 -18.70 0.64 -5.59
C ASP A 187 -17.37 0.05 -5.07
N MET A 188 -16.29 0.21 -5.82
CA MET A 188 -14.91 -0.08 -5.39
C MET A 188 -14.20 1.21 -4.98
N LEU A 189 -13.21 1.08 -4.09
CA LEU A 189 -12.28 2.14 -3.72
C LEU A 189 -10.95 1.95 -4.44
N PHE A 190 -10.39 3.04 -4.95
CA PHE A 190 -9.10 3.05 -5.64
C PHE A 190 -8.08 3.91 -4.89
N LEU A 191 -6.96 3.32 -4.49
CA LEU A 191 -5.75 4.05 -4.10
C LEU A 191 -4.90 4.23 -5.37
N VAL A 192 -4.34 5.42 -5.60
CA VAL A 192 -3.53 5.67 -6.81
C VAL A 192 -2.21 6.32 -6.42
N TYR A 193 -1.10 5.61 -6.57
CA TYR A 193 0.23 6.22 -6.47
C TYR A 193 0.50 7.06 -7.70
N THR A 194 0.80 8.34 -7.52
CA THR A 194 0.98 9.30 -8.61
C THR A 194 2.07 10.29 -8.27
N ASN A 195 2.80 10.75 -9.28
CA ASN A 195 3.73 11.87 -9.14
C ASN A 195 3.02 13.23 -9.04
N GLY A 196 1.68 13.27 -9.16
CA GLY A 196 0.83 14.45 -8.99
C GLY A 196 0.82 15.41 -10.18
N THR A 197 1.77 15.33 -11.10
CA THR A 197 1.94 16.32 -12.17
C THR A 197 0.80 16.36 -13.19
N MET A 198 0.00 15.31 -13.26
CA MET A 198 -1.17 15.20 -14.14
C MET A 198 -2.48 15.63 -13.47
N ILE A 199 -2.47 15.94 -12.17
CA ILE A 199 -3.67 16.36 -11.43
C ILE A 199 -3.87 17.87 -11.58
N ASN A 200 -4.59 18.24 -12.62
CA ASN A 200 -5.14 19.58 -12.79
C ASN A 200 -6.56 19.67 -12.21
N GLU A 201 -7.18 20.85 -12.30
CA GLU A 201 -8.54 21.10 -11.82
C GLU A 201 -9.57 20.12 -12.42
N GLU A 202 -9.50 19.82 -13.72
CA GLU A 202 -10.43 18.89 -14.38
C GLU A 202 -10.29 17.46 -13.86
N VAL A 203 -9.05 16.97 -13.68
CA VAL A 203 -8.81 15.65 -13.09
C VAL A 203 -9.34 15.62 -11.67
N ALA A 204 -9.03 16.63 -10.84
CA ALA A 204 -9.51 16.70 -9.45
C ALA A 204 -11.06 16.72 -9.38
N ARG A 205 -11.72 17.47 -10.28
CA ARG A 205 -13.18 17.52 -10.39
C ARG A 205 -13.76 16.14 -10.72
N ARG A 206 -13.19 15.42 -11.68
CA ARG A 206 -13.62 14.05 -12.05
C ARG A 206 -13.38 13.03 -10.93
N LEU A 207 -12.31 13.18 -10.15
CA LEU A 207 -12.07 12.37 -8.97
C LEU A 207 -13.14 12.64 -7.89
N ALA A 208 -13.52 13.89 -7.70
CA ALA A 208 -14.60 14.26 -6.77
C ALA A 208 -15.97 13.72 -7.21
N GLU A 209 -16.28 13.72 -8.52
CA GLU A 209 -17.50 13.12 -9.06
C GLU A 209 -17.54 11.59 -8.84
N SER A 210 -16.39 10.93 -9.03
CA SER A 210 -16.28 9.49 -8.83
C SER A 210 -16.37 9.14 -7.34
N ALA A 211 -15.84 10.00 -6.46
CA ALA A 211 -15.91 9.92 -5.00
C ALA A 211 -15.45 8.57 -4.40
N ASN A 212 -14.60 7.85 -5.13
CA ASN A 212 -14.11 6.52 -4.79
C ASN A 212 -12.63 6.35 -5.13
N VAL A 213 -11.89 7.46 -5.21
CA VAL A 213 -10.47 7.47 -5.51
C VAL A 213 -9.75 8.33 -4.48
N THR A 214 -8.63 7.85 -3.99
CA THR A 214 -7.76 8.59 -3.08
C THR A 214 -6.32 8.57 -3.63
N PRO A 215 -5.81 9.68 -4.18
CA PRO A 215 -4.44 9.77 -4.64
C PRO A 215 -3.44 9.68 -3.47
N ALA A 216 -2.34 8.97 -3.65
CA ALA A 216 -1.14 9.06 -2.81
C ALA A 216 -0.04 9.76 -3.61
N VAL A 217 0.10 11.06 -3.40
CA VAL A 217 0.99 11.91 -4.19
C VAL A 217 2.43 11.73 -3.71
N SER A 218 3.32 11.34 -4.61
CA SER A 218 4.69 11.05 -4.25
C SER A 218 5.51 12.31 -3.99
N VAL A 219 6.17 12.36 -2.84
CA VAL A 219 7.05 13.44 -2.35
C VAL A 219 8.31 12.82 -1.76
N GLU A 220 9.41 13.55 -1.65
CA GLU A 220 10.66 13.01 -1.08
C GLU A 220 11.17 13.80 0.13
N GLY A 221 10.49 14.90 0.45
CA GLY A 221 10.89 15.88 1.44
C GLY A 221 10.16 17.19 1.14
N LEU A 222 10.86 18.30 1.27
CA LEU A 222 10.38 19.60 0.80
C LEU A 222 10.84 19.81 -0.66
N GLU A 223 10.99 21.06 -1.09
CA GLU A 223 11.34 21.38 -2.48
C GLU A 223 12.67 20.75 -2.91
N LYS A 224 13.70 20.89 -2.07
CA LYS A 224 15.05 20.39 -2.35
C LYS A 224 15.05 18.90 -2.65
N GLU A 225 14.62 18.07 -1.69
CA GLU A 225 14.73 16.60 -1.82
C GLU A 225 13.81 16.07 -2.93
N THR A 226 12.63 16.67 -3.07
CA THR A 226 11.67 16.29 -4.11
C THR A 226 12.21 16.58 -5.50
N ASP A 227 12.74 17.78 -5.73
CA ASP A 227 13.25 18.18 -7.03
C ASP A 227 14.58 17.48 -7.37
N GLU A 228 15.45 17.24 -6.38
CA GLU A 228 16.71 16.50 -6.57
C GLU A 228 16.46 15.09 -7.11
N ARG A 229 15.46 14.38 -6.58
CA ARG A 229 15.17 13.00 -7.02
C ARG A 229 14.25 12.92 -8.23
N ARG A 230 13.24 13.80 -8.32
CA ARG A 230 12.13 13.69 -9.29
C ARG A 230 12.25 14.65 -10.48
N GLY A 231 13.18 15.60 -10.40
CA GLY A 231 13.44 16.61 -11.42
C GLY A 231 12.93 17.99 -10.99
N ALA A 232 13.65 19.04 -11.40
CA ALA A 232 13.37 20.42 -11.03
C ALA A 232 11.93 20.87 -11.34
N GLY A 233 11.33 21.59 -10.39
CA GLY A 233 9.96 22.11 -10.47
C GLY A 233 8.86 21.07 -10.20
N THR A 234 9.21 19.84 -9.82
CA THR A 234 8.23 18.80 -9.50
C THR A 234 7.49 19.12 -8.21
N PHE A 235 8.18 19.63 -7.19
CA PHE A 235 7.56 20.05 -5.93
C PHE A 235 6.45 21.09 -6.13
N LYS A 236 6.67 22.09 -6.99
CA LYS A 236 5.65 23.12 -7.29
C LYS A 236 4.41 22.52 -7.97
N LYS A 237 4.61 21.57 -8.90
CA LYS A 237 3.51 20.84 -9.54
C LYS A 237 2.73 20.01 -8.53
N ILE A 238 3.43 19.37 -7.59
CA ILE A 238 2.80 18.65 -6.48
C ILE A 238 1.94 19.59 -5.66
N LEU A 239 2.44 20.75 -5.23
CA LEU A 239 1.64 21.70 -4.44
C LEU A 239 0.36 22.15 -5.17
N SER A 240 0.45 22.40 -6.48
CA SER A 240 -0.71 22.71 -7.31
C SER A 240 -1.71 21.54 -7.36
N ALA A 241 -1.24 20.31 -7.51
CA ALA A 241 -2.09 19.12 -7.44
C ALA A 241 -2.81 18.98 -6.08
N LEU A 242 -2.07 19.17 -4.98
CA LEU A 242 -2.67 19.12 -3.63
C LEU A 242 -3.72 20.20 -3.45
N GLU A 243 -3.48 21.40 -3.99
CA GLU A 243 -4.47 22.49 -4.00
C GLU A 243 -5.74 22.13 -4.77
N HIS A 244 -5.62 21.59 -5.99
CA HIS A 244 -6.77 21.14 -6.76
C HIS A 244 -7.57 20.03 -6.05
N LEU A 245 -6.89 19.08 -5.39
CA LEU A 245 -7.58 18.03 -4.63
C LEU A 245 -8.33 18.61 -3.43
N ARG A 246 -7.70 19.52 -2.68
CA ARG A 246 -8.36 20.21 -1.55
C ARG A 246 -9.56 21.03 -2.01
N SER A 247 -9.45 21.79 -3.11
CA SER A 247 -10.53 22.65 -3.59
C SER A 247 -11.77 21.85 -4.02
N GLN A 248 -11.57 20.61 -4.48
CA GLN A 248 -12.64 19.67 -4.83
C GLN A 248 -13.05 18.75 -3.67
N GLY A 249 -12.41 18.89 -2.50
CA GLY A 249 -12.68 18.08 -1.31
C GLY A 249 -12.28 16.61 -1.45
N VAL A 250 -11.40 16.27 -2.39
CA VAL A 250 -10.92 14.90 -2.63
C VAL A 250 -9.89 14.55 -1.56
N PRO A 251 -10.09 13.49 -0.76
CA PRO A 251 -9.07 13.04 0.17
C PRO A 251 -7.85 12.52 -0.59
N PHE A 252 -6.67 12.82 -0.05
CA PHE A 252 -5.41 12.33 -0.57
C PHE A 252 -4.45 12.01 0.56
N GLY A 253 -3.49 11.15 0.27
CA GLY A 253 -2.31 10.97 1.07
C GLY A 253 -1.06 11.43 0.32
N ILE A 254 0.07 11.32 1.00
CA ILE A 254 1.38 11.42 0.39
C ILE A 254 2.07 10.06 0.39
N SER A 255 3.02 9.87 -0.51
CA SER A 255 3.91 8.71 -0.49
C SER A 255 5.35 9.16 -0.55
N VAL A 256 6.18 8.62 0.32
CA VAL A 256 7.62 8.91 0.39
C VAL A 256 8.39 7.64 0.09
N THR A 257 9.55 7.78 -0.53
CA THR A 257 10.58 6.73 -0.50
C THR A 257 11.80 7.24 0.27
N ALA A 258 11.99 6.72 1.47
CA ALA A 258 13.16 6.96 2.29
C ALA A 258 14.42 6.40 1.61
N THR A 259 15.48 7.20 1.67
CA THR A 259 16.80 6.96 1.12
C THR A 259 17.84 7.56 2.06
N SER A 260 19.11 7.21 1.89
CA SER A 260 20.21 7.90 2.59
C SER A 260 20.27 9.42 2.32
N ARG A 261 19.66 9.91 1.22
CA ARG A 261 19.67 11.34 0.84
C ARG A 261 18.58 12.20 1.47
N ASN A 262 17.49 11.60 1.95
CA ASN A 262 16.38 12.34 2.57
C ASN A 262 16.09 11.89 4.02
N ILE A 263 16.90 11.01 4.59
CA ILE A 263 16.69 10.52 5.94
C ILE A 263 16.63 11.66 6.97
N ASP A 264 17.47 12.69 6.82
CA ASP A 264 17.53 13.82 7.75
C ASP A 264 16.20 14.60 7.80
N ILE A 265 15.60 14.89 6.64
CA ILE A 265 14.31 15.60 6.59
C ILE A 265 13.17 14.72 7.13
N LEU A 266 13.23 13.40 6.92
CA LEU A 266 12.25 12.45 7.46
C LEU A 266 12.36 12.26 8.97
N MET A 267 13.49 12.59 9.58
CA MET A 267 13.62 12.64 11.04
C MET A 267 13.05 13.94 11.64
N GLY A 268 12.94 15.01 10.86
CA GLY A 268 12.31 16.28 11.27
C GLY A 268 10.80 16.18 11.44
N ASP A 269 10.21 16.89 12.41
CA ASP A 269 8.75 17.00 12.53
C ASP A 269 8.18 17.96 11.46
N GLU A 270 9.00 18.88 10.94
CA GLU A 270 8.60 19.93 9.98
C GLU A 270 8.01 19.36 8.68
N PHE A 271 8.58 18.26 8.18
CA PHE A 271 8.11 17.57 6.99
C PHE A 271 6.66 17.09 7.19
N TYR A 272 6.39 16.40 8.29
CA TYR A 272 5.07 15.84 8.55
C TYR A 272 4.06 16.94 8.87
N ASP A 273 4.45 17.94 9.68
CA ASP A 273 3.59 19.07 10.01
C ASP A 273 3.24 19.86 8.73
N PHE A 274 4.17 20.03 7.78
CA PHE A 274 3.88 20.63 6.49
C PHE A 274 2.78 19.86 5.73
N TYR A 275 2.92 18.54 5.54
CA TYR A 275 1.95 17.79 4.74
C TYR A 275 0.63 17.52 5.46
N PHE A 276 0.65 17.11 6.73
CA PHE A 276 -0.57 16.77 7.47
C PHE A 276 -1.32 18.02 7.96
N GLU A 277 -0.61 19.04 8.46
CA GLU A 277 -1.28 20.21 9.04
C GLU A 277 -1.53 21.31 8.01
N GLN A 278 -0.55 21.62 7.15
CA GLN A 278 -0.69 22.72 6.20
C GLN A 278 -1.33 22.26 4.89
N GLN A 279 -0.82 21.17 4.30
CA GLN A 279 -1.32 20.68 3.02
C GLN A 279 -2.58 19.83 3.14
N GLY A 280 -2.90 19.29 4.31
CA GLY A 280 -4.13 18.52 4.53
C GLY A 280 -4.08 17.08 4.04
N ALA A 281 -2.91 16.45 4.04
CA ALA A 281 -2.80 15.01 3.80
C ALA A 281 -3.61 14.22 4.85
N SER A 282 -4.33 13.20 4.41
CA SER A 282 -5.14 12.32 5.27
C SER A 282 -4.36 11.11 5.77
N TYR A 283 -3.37 10.65 5.00
CA TYR A 283 -2.50 9.54 5.35
C TYR A 283 -1.15 9.65 4.62
N MET A 284 -0.18 8.84 5.03
CA MET A 284 1.11 8.71 4.37
C MET A 284 1.51 7.24 4.20
N TRP A 285 2.03 6.91 3.02
CA TRP A 285 2.74 5.65 2.77
C TRP A 285 4.23 5.94 2.69
N GLU A 286 4.99 5.41 3.65
CA GLU A 286 6.44 5.44 3.60
C GLU A 286 6.96 4.13 3.03
N PHE A 287 7.80 4.23 2.02
CA PHE A 287 8.58 3.15 1.46
C PHE A 287 10.05 3.43 1.73
N GLN A 288 10.90 2.41 1.65
CA GLN A 288 12.35 2.53 1.64
C GLN A 288 12.83 2.10 0.27
N LEU A 289 13.92 2.68 -0.22
CA LEU A 289 14.47 2.30 -1.51
C LEU A 289 14.78 0.79 -1.53
N MET A 290 14.19 0.10 -2.51
CA MET A 290 14.60 -1.24 -2.91
C MET A 290 15.56 -1.13 -4.09
N PRO A 291 16.70 -1.83 -4.06
CA PRO A 291 17.69 -1.77 -5.12
C PRO A 291 17.26 -2.63 -6.32
N ILE A 292 16.17 -2.25 -6.96
CA ILE A 292 15.61 -2.89 -8.15
C ILE A 292 15.31 -1.84 -9.23
N GLY A 293 15.08 -2.30 -10.47
CA GLY A 293 14.92 -1.40 -11.62
C GLY A 293 16.10 -0.45 -11.74
N ARG A 294 15.84 0.86 -11.89
CA ARG A 294 16.92 1.88 -11.93
C ARG A 294 17.65 2.07 -10.60
N GLY A 295 17.17 1.48 -9.51
CA GLY A 295 17.85 1.51 -8.22
C GLY A 295 18.83 0.35 -8.00
N LYS A 296 18.93 -0.60 -8.94
CA LYS A 296 19.77 -1.81 -8.78
C LYS A 296 21.21 -1.49 -8.36
N ASP A 297 21.81 -0.53 -9.04
CA ASP A 297 23.21 -0.14 -8.82
C ASP A 297 23.36 0.98 -7.78
N GLU A 298 22.26 1.44 -7.19
CA GLU A 298 22.20 2.55 -6.23
C GLU A 298 22.08 2.01 -4.79
N LEU A 299 22.90 1.02 -4.44
CA LEU A 299 22.88 0.38 -3.12
C LEU A 299 23.19 1.37 -1.98
N ASP A 300 23.97 2.41 -2.25
CA ASP A 300 24.29 3.50 -1.32
C ASP A 300 23.08 4.39 -0.98
N LEU A 301 22.04 4.36 -1.82
CA LEU A 301 20.79 5.07 -1.55
C LEU A 301 19.86 4.29 -0.61
N MET A 302 20.14 3.02 -0.32
CA MET A 302 19.37 2.25 0.65
C MET A 302 19.49 2.86 2.05
N VAL A 303 18.36 2.90 2.76
CA VAL A 303 18.35 3.18 4.19
C VAL A 303 19.02 2.02 4.91
N ASN A 304 20.14 2.30 5.61
CA ASN A 304 20.86 1.27 6.36
C ASN A 304 20.05 0.76 7.57
N PRO A 305 20.41 -0.39 8.17
CA PRO A 305 19.64 -0.97 9.27
C PRO A 305 19.43 -0.05 10.48
N GLN A 306 20.44 0.74 10.86
CA GLN A 306 20.33 1.69 11.99
C GLN A 306 19.35 2.82 11.69
N GLU A 307 19.39 3.37 10.48
CA GLU A 307 18.45 4.40 10.03
C GLU A 307 17.05 3.85 9.90
N ARG A 308 16.88 2.61 9.43
CA ARG A 308 15.59 1.92 9.40
C ARG A 308 15.01 1.82 10.81
N LEU A 309 15.82 1.49 11.81
CA LEU A 309 15.37 1.49 13.20
C LEU A 309 14.97 2.90 13.70
N LYS A 310 15.70 3.95 13.29
CA LYS A 310 15.31 5.34 13.61
C LYS A 310 13.95 5.69 12.98
N LEU A 311 13.70 5.29 11.74
CA LEU A 311 12.41 5.46 11.07
C LEU A 311 11.30 4.70 11.80
N TYR A 312 11.55 3.48 12.28
CA TYR A 312 10.59 2.73 13.11
C TYR A 312 10.19 3.53 14.37
N ARG A 313 11.17 4.06 15.13
CA ARG A 313 10.87 4.89 16.31
C ARG A 313 10.17 6.20 15.96
N LYS A 314 10.53 6.80 14.82
CA LYS A 314 9.86 7.99 14.29
C LYS A 314 8.39 7.68 13.96
N TRP A 315 8.11 6.57 13.30
CA TRP A 315 6.75 6.09 13.02
C TRP A 315 5.93 5.92 14.30
N GLU A 316 6.49 5.29 15.33
CA GLU A 316 5.82 5.13 16.63
C GLU A 316 5.43 6.48 17.24
N LYS A 317 6.35 7.45 17.25
CA LYS A 317 6.12 8.81 17.73
C LYS A 317 5.02 9.51 16.94
N LEU A 318 5.09 9.48 15.60
CA LEU A 318 4.14 10.17 14.72
C LEU A 318 2.72 9.62 14.86
N MET A 319 2.59 8.29 14.92
CA MET A 319 1.29 7.64 15.05
C MET A 319 0.73 7.76 16.49
N GLY A 320 1.59 7.56 17.50
CA GLY A 320 1.20 7.55 18.91
C GLY A 320 0.90 8.93 19.47
N GLU A 321 1.82 9.88 19.29
CA GLU A 321 1.78 11.21 19.89
C GLU A 321 1.11 12.25 18.97
N LYS A 322 1.57 12.34 17.71
CA LYS A 322 1.07 13.34 16.74
C LYS A 322 -0.25 12.95 16.09
N LYS A 323 -0.65 11.67 16.19
CA LYS A 323 -1.86 11.11 15.55
C LYS A 323 -1.88 11.32 14.04
N TYR A 324 -0.72 11.24 13.39
CA TYR A 324 -0.62 11.20 11.93
C TYR A 324 -0.78 9.76 11.43
N CYS A 325 -1.68 9.56 10.46
CA CYS A 325 -1.94 8.25 9.89
C CYS A 325 -0.83 7.91 8.88
N LEU A 326 0.16 7.14 9.32
CA LEU A 326 1.29 6.71 8.50
C LEU A 326 1.48 5.21 8.61
N ALA A 327 1.75 4.57 7.47
CA ALA A 327 2.27 3.22 7.40
C ALA A 327 3.60 3.24 6.66
N ASP A 328 4.66 2.82 7.33
CA ASP A 328 5.92 2.43 6.71
C ASP A 328 5.78 0.99 6.25
N PHE A 329 5.87 0.75 4.93
CA PHE A 329 5.61 -0.53 4.31
C PHE A 329 6.44 -1.69 4.91
N TRP A 330 7.64 -1.40 5.43
CA TRP A 330 8.51 -2.39 6.08
C TRP A 330 8.47 -2.30 7.61
N ASN A 331 8.63 -1.11 8.20
CA ASN A 331 8.66 -0.99 9.65
C ASN A 331 7.28 -1.21 10.32
N SER A 332 6.19 -1.09 9.57
CA SER A 332 4.83 -1.29 10.07
C SER A 332 4.31 -2.72 9.85
N GLY A 333 5.19 -3.72 9.70
CA GLY A 333 4.80 -5.13 9.51
C GLY A 333 3.82 -5.65 10.58
N VAL A 334 3.93 -5.15 11.81
CA VAL A 334 3.00 -5.44 12.91
C VAL A 334 1.55 -5.03 12.64
N LEU A 335 1.31 -4.00 11.82
CA LEU A 335 -0.06 -3.59 11.47
C LEU A 335 -0.78 -4.65 10.62
N ALA A 336 -0.02 -5.43 9.86
CA ALA A 336 -0.52 -6.41 8.90
C ALA A 336 -0.20 -7.87 9.25
N ARG A 337 0.49 -8.10 10.39
CA ARG A 337 1.00 -9.42 10.81
C ARG A 337 2.02 -9.99 9.82
N GLY A 338 3.04 -9.19 9.50
CA GLY A 338 4.10 -9.54 8.55
C GLY A 338 3.79 -9.17 7.11
N CYS A 339 4.54 -9.74 6.16
CA CYS A 339 4.40 -9.47 4.73
C CYS A 339 2.98 -9.68 4.21
N ILE A 340 2.50 -8.80 3.33
CA ILE A 340 1.16 -8.85 2.71
C ILE A 340 1.18 -9.31 1.24
N ALA A 341 2.30 -9.83 0.75
CA ALA A 341 2.45 -10.35 -0.61
C ALA A 341 1.89 -11.79 -0.76
N TYR A 342 2.14 -12.38 -1.94
CA TYR A 342 1.87 -13.79 -2.27
C TYR A 342 0.38 -14.18 -2.28
N GLY A 343 -0.51 -13.21 -2.43
CA GLY A 343 -1.94 -13.46 -2.55
C GLY A 343 -2.58 -14.09 -1.31
N ARG A 344 -2.00 -13.92 -0.12
CA ARG A 344 -2.61 -14.42 1.12
C ARG A 344 -3.90 -13.66 1.47
N SER A 345 -4.71 -14.23 2.36
CA SER A 345 -5.81 -13.50 3.01
C SER A 345 -5.30 -12.24 3.70
N GLY A 346 -5.97 -11.11 3.47
CA GLY A 346 -5.52 -9.79 3.96
C GLY A 346 -4.35 -9.19 3.16
N GLY A 347 -3.89 -9.86 2.10
CA GLY A 347 -2.77 -9.46 1.26
C GLY A 347 -3.16 -9.18 -0.18
N TYR A 348 -2.15 -9.13 -1.05
CA TYR A 348 -2.26 -8.79 -2.46
C TYR A 348 -1.32 -9.60 -3.36
N ILE A 349 -1.57 -9.49 -4.67
CA ILE A 349 -0.64 -9.80 -5.77
C ILE A 349 -0.47 -8.56 -6.64
N TYR A 350 0.62 -8.49 -7.39
CA TYR A 350 0.94 -7.40 -8.29
C TYR A 350 0.81 -7.84 -9.75
N VAL A 351 0.23 -6.98 -10.59
CA VAL A 351 0.23 -7.15 -12.05
C VAL A 351 0.91 -5.95 -12.69
N ASP A 352 1.95 -6.19 -13.48
CA ASP A 352 2.69 -5.13 -14.16
C ASP A 352 2.12 -4.82 -15.57
N TRP A 353 2.69 -3.82 -16.23
CA TRP A 353 2.29 -3.31 -17.54
C TRP A 353 2.57 -4.27 -18.71
N HIS A 354 3.33 -5.34 -18.49
CA HIS A 354 3.52 -6.46 -19.41
C HIS A 354 2.54 -7.61 -19.13
N GLY A 355 1.71 -7.48 -18.09
CA GLY A 355 0.80 -8.53 -17.65
C GLY A 355 1.44 -9.57 -16.75
N ASN A 356 2.70 -9.37 -16.31
CA ASN A 356 3.39 -10.29 -15.42
C ASN A 356 2.73 -10.24 -14.04
N ILE A 357 2.50 -11.41 -13.45
CA ILE A 357 1.92 -11.53 -12.12
C ILE A 357 3.04 -11.83 -11.14
N THR A 358 3.39 -10.84 -10.32
CA THR A 358 4.40 -11.00 -9.27
C THR A 358 3.74 -11.01 -7.88
N PRO A 359 4.39 -11.56 -6.86
CA PRO A 359 3.84 -11.52 -5.51
C PRO A 359 3.73 -10.11 -4.90
N CYS A 360 4.59 -9.17 -5.33
CA CYS A 360 4.77 -7.85 -4.76
C CYS A 360 5.42 -6.92 -5.80
N ALA A 361 5.07 -5.63 -5.80
CA ALA A 361 5.70 -4.65 -6.71
C ALA A 361 7.23 -4.49 -6.51
N PHE A 362 7.78 -5.02 -5.40
CA PHE A 362 9.20 -5.03 -5.10
C PHE A 362 9.87 -6.40 -5.33
N ILE A 363 9.15 -7.39 -5.86
CA ILE A 363 9.67 -8.70 -6.24
C ILE A 363 9.63 -8.75 -7.78
N PRO A 364 10.76 -8.48 -8.46
CA PRO A 364 10.81 -8.28 -9.91
C PRO A 364 10.93 -9.61 -10.68
N TYR A 365 10.18 -10.62 -10.23
CA TYR A 365 10.18 -11.97 -10.78
C TYR A 365 8.74 -12.48 -10.90
N TYR A 366 8.44 -13.25 -11.93
CA TYR A 366 7.12 -13.81 -12.17
C TYR A 366 7.21 -15.26 -12.66
N VAL A 367 6.11 -15.98 -12.52
CA VAL A 367 5.91 -17.32 -13.12
C VAL A 367 4.73 -17.26 -14.09
N ASP A 368 3.67 -16.55 -13.69
CA ASP A 368 2.44 -16.44 -14.47
C ASP A 368 2.32 -15.06 -15.16
N ASN A 369 1.68 -15.04 -16.33
CA ASN A 369 1.32 -13.83 -17.06
C ASN A 369 -0.19 -13.86 -17.42
N ILE A 370 -0.88 -12.71 -17.29
CA ILE A 370 -2.33 -12.63 -17.53
C ILE A 370 -2.72 -13.03 -18.97
N TYR A 371 -1.88 -12.75 -19.97
CA TYR A 371 -2.20 -13.07 -21.37
C TYR A 371 -2.23 -14.58 -21.59
N ASP A 372 -1.23 -15.30 -21.08
CA ASP A 372 -1.12 -16.76 -21.17
C ASP A 372 -2.27 -17.46 -20.44
N LEU A 373 -2.61 -16.95 -19.24
CA LEU A 373 -3.77 -17.44 -18.49
C LEU A 373 -5.05 -17.25 -19.29
N TYR A 374 -5.24 -16.07 -19.90
CA TYR A 374 -6.47 -15.76 -20.62
C TYR A 374 -6.60 -16.54 -21.92
N GLU A 375 -5.50 -16.81 -22.62
CA GLU A 375 -5.49 -17.64 -23.83
C GLU A 375 -5.87 -19.10 -23.53
N THR A 376 -5.43 -19.61 -22.38
CA THR A 376 -5.72 -20.98 -21.92
C THR A 376 -7.05 -21.13 -21.19
N GLY A 377 -7.83 -20.05 -21.08
CA GLY A 377 -9.14 -20.03 -20.39
C GLY A 377 -9.05 -19.93 -18.86
N GLY A 378 -7.86 -19.69 -18.33
CA GLY A 378 -7.60 -19.35 -16.93
C GLY A 378 -7.97 -17.91 -16.58
N THR A 379 -7.73 -17.59 -15.31
CA THR A 379 -8.08 -16.33 -14.63
C THR A 379 -6.95 -15.92 -13.70
N LEU A 380 -7.01 -14.70 -13.16
CA LEU A 380 -6.08 -14.22 -12.15
C LEU A 380 -6.02 -15.11 -10.89
N ALA A 381 -7.09 -15.85 -10.59
CA ALA A 381 -7.11 -16.80 -9.47
C ALA A 381 -6.09 -17.93 -9.65
N ASP A 382 -5.84 -18.36 -10.88
CA ASP A 382 -5.02 -19.54 -11.14
C ASP A 382 -3.53 -19.25 -10.85
N ALA A 383 -3.08 -18.03 -11.12
CA ALA A 383 -1.74 -17.56 -10.75
C ALA A 383 -1.46 -17.60 -9.24
N MET A 384 -2.49 -17.55 -8.39
CA MET A 384 -2.29 -17.63 -6.94
C MET A 384 -1.76 -18.98 -6.48
N PHE A 385 -1.79 -20.00 -7.34
CA PHE A 385 -1.43 -21.37 -7.03
C PHE A 385 -0.20 -21.86 -7.79
N SER A 386 0.58 -20.97 -8.39
CA SER A 386 1.96 -21.29 -8.78
C SER A 386 2.82 -21.57 -7.54
N ASP A 387 3.92 -22.29 -7.75
CA ASP A 387 4.83 -22.66 -6.67
C ASP A 387 5.45 -21.42 -6.02
N PHE A 388 5.66 -20.34 -6.78
CA PHE A 388 6.12 -19.07 -6.22
C PHE A 388 5.18 -18.52 -5.13
N MET A 389 3.88 -18.48 -5.44
CA MET A 389 2.87 -17.99 -4.50
C MET A 389 2.68 -18.94 -3.31
N LYS A 390 2.70 -20.27 -3.54
CA LYS A 390 2.60 -21.27 -2.48
C LYS A 390 3.80 -21.25 -1.54
N ASN A 391 5.02 -21.17 -2.07
CA ASN A 391 6.26 -21.14 -1.29
C ASN A 391 6.30 -19.90 -0.40
N GLY A 392 5.94 -18.72 -0.94
CA GLY A 392 5.84 -17.49 -0.16
C GLY A 392 4.81 -17.57 0.96
N ARG A 393 3.60 -18.10 0.69
CA ARG A 393 2.58 -18.29 1.73
C ARG A 393 3.00 -19.31 2.78
N LYS A 394 3.68 -20.39 2.40
CA LYS A 394 4.25 -21.36 3.33
C LYS A 394 5.25 -20.70 4.26
N TRP A 395 6.15 -19.86 3.73
CA TRP A 395 7.08 -19.08 4.54
C TRP A 395 6.34 -18.11 5.47
N GLN A 396 5.35 -17.36 5.00
CA GLN A 396 4.57 -16.43 5.84
C GLN A 396 3.86 -17.14 7.02
N ARG A 397 3.31 -18.34 6.78
CA ARG A 397 2.70 -19.20 7.81
C ARG A 397 3.67 -19.57 8.90
N GLN A 398 4.81 -20.13 8.49
CA GLN A 398 5.90 -20.51 9.39
C GLN A 398 6.50 -19.31 10.12
N TYR A 399 6.56 -18.15 9.46
CA TYR A 399 7.12 -16.93 10.05
C TYR A 399 6.22 -16.32 11.13
N GLY A 400 4.92 -16.57 11.11
CA GLY A 400 4.06 -16.15 12.23
C GLY A 400 2.57 -16.09 11.93
N LEU A 401 2.11 -16.38 10.71
CA LEU A 401 0.67 -16.35 10.43
C LEU A 401 -0.11 -17.55 11.00
N ASP A 402 0.54 -18.69 11.28
CA ASP A 402 -0.11 -19.87 11.86
C ASP A 402 -0.31 -19.76 13.38
N ASP A 403 0.52 -18.99 14.09
CA ASP A 403 0.40 -18.73 15.53
C ASP A 403 0.72 -17.26 15.85
N TRP A 404 -0.33 -16.44 15.97
CA TRP A 404 -0.19 -15.00 16.27
C TRP A 404 0.25 -14.72 17.72
N LYS A 405 0.33 -15.74 18.60
CA LYS A 405 0.88 -15.60 19.96
C LYS A 405 2.37 -15.85 20.02
N LYS A 406 2.92 -16.55 19.04
CA LYS A 406 4.36 -16.81 18.92
C LYS A 406 4.91 -16.54 17.52
N PRO A 407 4.63 -15.36 16.93
CA PRO A 407 5.23 -15.00 15.66
C PRO A 407 6.73 -14.73 15.80
N ASN A 408 7.46 -14.90 14.70
CA ASN A 408 8.82 -14.35 14.57
C ASN A 408 8.75 -12.83 14.46
N ASN A 409 9.91 -12.19 14.26
CA ASN A 409 10.07 -10.75 14.32
C ASN A 409 9.35 -9.98 13.18
N TRP A 410 8.12 -9.51 13.42
CA TRP A 410 7.37 -8.72 12.42
C TRP A 410 7.89 -7.30 12.18
N LEU A 411 9.01 -6.90 12.80
CA LEU A 411 9.79 -5.72 12.38
C LEU A 411 10.66 -6.00 11.13
N MET A 412 10.82 -7.29 10.79
CA MET A 412 11.47 -7.82 9.59
C MET A 412 10.46 -8.60 8.72
N PRO A 413 9.38 -7.96 8.24
CA PRO A 413 8.28 -8.69 7.63
C PRO A 413 8.57 -9.23 6.23
N CYS A 414 9.55 -8.69 5.49
CA CYS A 414 9.65 -8.84 4.03
C CYS A 414 10.60 -9.97 3.63
N SER A 415 10.12 -10.91 2.82
CA SER A 415 10.93 -12.01 2.31
C SER A 415 12.12 -11.54 1.46
N ILE A 416 11.92 -10.60 0.53
CA ILE A 416 12.98 -10.16 -0.39
C ILE A 416 13.92 -9.10 0.20
N ARG A 417 13.49 -8.36 1.22
CA ARG A 417 14.30 -7.28 1.82
C ARG A 417 14.93 -7.66 3.16
N ASP A 418 14.25 -8.49 3.95
CA ASP A 418 14.61 -8.76 5.34
C ASP A 418 14.99 -10.23 5.56
N HIS A 419 14.89 -11.06 4.52
CA HIS A 419 15.15 -12.51 4.52
C HIS A 419 15.64 -12.99 3.15
N TYR A 420 16.51 -12.22 2.49
CA TYR A 420 16.88 -12.40 1.08
C TYR A 420 17.46 -13.79 0.79
N GLU A 421 18.28 -14.34 1.70
CA GLU A 421 18.79 -15.70 1.56
C GLU A 421 17.67 -16.76 1.55
N ILE A 422 16.70 -16.63 2.46
CA ILE A 422 15.53 -17.52 2.51
C ILE A 422 14.69 -17.33 1.26
N PHE A 423 14.49 -16.09 0.81
CA PHE A 423 13.77 -15.80 -0.42
C PHE A 423 14.40 -16.52 -1.61
N ARG A 424 15.72 -16.40 -1.78
CA ARG A 424 16.48 -17.01 -2.88
C ARG A 424 16.49 -18.53 -2.85
N LYS A 425 16.53 -19.15 -1.67
CA LYS A 425 16.67 -20.61 -1.53
C LYS A 425 15.35 -21.36 -1.44
N SER A 426 14.30 -20.72 -0.92
CA SER A 426 13.07 -21.41 -0.50
C SER A 426 11.78 -20.79 -1.04
N VAL A 427 11.80 -19.51 -1.45
CA VAL A 427 10.58 -18.82 -1.90
C VAL A 427 10.56 -18.67 -3.42
N LEU A 428 11.65 -18.19 -4.01
CA LEU A 428 11.83 -18.00 -5.44
C LEU A 428 12.03 -19.39 -6.10
N PRO A 429 11.10 -19.85 -6.94
CA PRO A 429 11.26 -21.13 -7.63
C PRO A 429 12.22 -21.01 -8.81
N GLU A 430 12.78 -22.14 -9.27
CA GLU A 430 13.78 -22.17 -10.35
C GLU A 430 13.22 -21.67 -11.69
N GLU A 431 11.92 -21.89 -11.94
CA GLU A 431 11.23 -21.44 -13.15
C GLU A 431 10.85 -19.95 -13.15
N ALA A 432 11.14 -19.21 -12.08
CA ALA A 432 10.82 -17.78 -12.02
C ALA A 432 11.63 -16.98 -13.06
N ILE A 433 10.93 -16.10 -13.77
CA ILE A 433 11.49 -15.28 -14.84
C ILE A 433 11.73 -13.86 -14.31
N PRO A 434 12.93 -13.28 -14.49
CA PRO A 434 13.16 -11.86 -14.21
C PRO A 434 12.31 -10.96 -15.11
N GLU A 435 11.69 -9.92 -14.52
CA GLU A 435 10.81 -9.01 -15.27
C GLU A 435 11.55 -8.15 -16.30
N ASP A 436 12.82 -7.85 -16.04
CA ASP A 436 13.69 -7.09 -16.94
C ASP A 436 15.18 -7.50 -16.80
N GLN A 437 16.05 -6.81 -17.53
CA GLN A 437 17.50 -7.04 -17.50
C GLN A 437 18.11 -6.70 -16.13
N ASN A 438 17.61 -5.69 -15.42
CA ASN A 438 18.10 -5.33 -14.09
C ASN A 438 17.81 -6.46 -13.09
N ALA A 439 16.59 -6.99 -13.11
CA ALA A 439 16.19 -8.11 -12.28
C ALA A 439 17.05 -9.35 -12.54
N ARG A 440 17.39 -9.63 -13.81
CA ARG A 440 18.31 -10.72 -14.16
C ARG A 440 19.70 -10.51 -13.58
N GLU A 441 20.28 -9.34 -13.77
CA GLU A 441 21.61 -9.02 -13.23
C GLU A 441 21.65 -9.06 -11.69
N ALA A 442 20.60 -8.58 -11.02
CA ALA A 442 20.47 -8.68 -9.57
C ALA A 442 20.36 -10.13 -9.09
N LEU A 443 19.68 -10.99 -9.85
CA LEU A 443 19.57 -12.42 -9.55
C LEU A 443 20.92 -13.13 -9.70
N GLU A 444 21.70 -12.81 -10.73
CA GLU A 444 22.99 -13.44 -11.03
C GLU A 444 24.17 -12.89 -10.22
N SER A 445 24.02 -11.71 -9.60
CA SER A 445 25.09 -11.04 -8.86
C SER A 445 25.29 -11.62 -7.45
N ASN A 446 26.49 -12.18 -7.21
CA ASN A 446 26.93 -12.59 -5.87
C ASN A 446 27.12 -11.39 -4.95
N GLU A 447 27.59 -10.25 -5.45
CA GLU A 447 27.76 -9.04 -4.65
C GLU A 447 26.41 -8.54 -4.13
N TYR A 448 25.40 -8.48 -5.00
CA TYR A 448 24.03 -8.10 -4.62
C TYR A 448 23.47 -9.05 -3.55
N PHE A 449 23.75 -10.35 -3.68
CA PHE A 449 23.34 -11.35 -2.70
C PHE A 449 23.98 -11.13 -1.32
N GLU A 450 25.29 -10.94 -1.26
CA GLU A 450 25.99 -10.73 0.01
C GLU A 450 25.59 -9.40 0.67
N VAL A 451 25.35 -8.34 -0.11
CA VAL A 451 24.89 -7.05 0.43
C VAL A 451 23.54 -7.17 1.13
N LEU A 452 22.55 -7.78 0.47
CA LEU A 452 21.22 -7.94 1.09
C LEU A 452 21.23 -8.93 2.25
N LYS A 453 22.03 -10.00 2.17
CA LYS A 453 22.18 -10.94 3.28
C LYS A 453 22.80 -10.27 4.51
N ASN A 454 23.87 -9.49 4.34
CA ASN A 454 24.50 -8.77 5.45
C ASN A 454 23.55 -7.72 6.05
N TYR A 455 22.73 -7.08 5.22
CA TYR A 455 21.66 -6.19 5.68
C TYR A 455 20.66 -6.90 6.60
N ASP A 456 20.25 -8.12 6.23
CA ASP A 456 19.33 -8.94 7.03
C ASP A 456 19.92 -9.26 8.41
N GLU A 457 21.17 -9.73 8.45
CA GLU A 457 21.88 -10.11 9.67
C GLU A 457 22.01 -8.91 10.65
N GLU A 458 22.44 -7.75 10.14
CA GLU A 458 22.58 -6.54 10.94
C GLU A 458 21.23 -6.02 11.45
N LEU A 459 20.19 -6.06 10.62
CA LEU A 459 18.85 -5.65 11.04
C LEU A 459 18.26 -6.60 12.08
N GLN A 460 18.52 -7.91 11.97
CA GLN A 460 18.11 -8.90 12.96
C GLN A 460 18.72 -8.58 14.32
N ASP A 461 20.03 -8.35 14.40
CA ASP A 461 20.72 -8.01 15.65
C ASP A 461 20.14 -6.74 16.31
N LEU A 462 19.78 -5.75 15.51
CA LEU A 462 19.20 -4.49 16.00
C LEU A 462 17.76 -4.64 16.48
N THR A 463 16.95 -5.48 15.83
CA THR A 463 15.50 -5.55 16.07
C THR A 463 15.08 -6.70 16.97
N GLU A 464 15.90 -7.74 17.14
CA GLU A 464 15.57 -8.92 17.96
C GLU A 464 15.30 -8.53 19.42
N ASN A 465 16.17 -7.71 20.01
CA ASN A 465 15.99 -7.25 21.39
C ASN A 465 14.71 -6.41 21.57
N ILE A 466 14.34 -5.63 20.55
CA ILE A 466 13.10 -4.85 20.55
C ILE A 466 11.91 -5.80 20.48
N TRP A 467 11.95 -6.78 19.57
CA TRP A 467 10.88 -7.75 19.42
C TRP A 467 10.64 -8.55 20.70
N GLN A 468 11.69 -9.10 21.30
CA GLN A 468 11.59 -9.88 22.54
C GLN A 468 11.04 -9.04 23.70
N ASN A 469 11.60 -7.85 23.92
CA ASN A 469 11.29 -7.06 25.12
C ASN A 469 10.02 -6.20 24.97
N GLU A 470 9.67 -5.77 23.76
CA GLU A 470 8.55 -4.85 23.52
C GLU A 470 7.33 -5.52 22.89
N TYR A 471 7.42 -6.77 22.40
CA TYR A 471 6.27 -7.46 21.81
C TYR A 471 5.95 -8.79 22.48
N LEU A 472 6.95 -9.62 22.77
CA LEU A 472 6.72 -10.97 23.31
C LEU A 472 6.63 -11.00 24.84
N ASN A 473 7.45 -10.23 25.55
CA ASN A 473 7.57 -10.28 27.02
C ASN A 473 6.85 -9.14 27.76
N VAL A 474 5.76 -8.59 27.21
CA VAL A 474 5.06 -7.38 27.71
C VAL A 474 3.73 -7.64 28.39
#